data_AF-A0A6M1RI55-F1
#
_entry.id   AF-A0A6M1RI55-F1
#
_cell.length_a   1.000
_cell.length_b   1.000
_cell.length_c   1.000
_cell.angle_alpha   90.00
_cell.angle_beta   90.00
_cell.angle_gamma   90.00
#
_symmetry.space_group_name_H-M   'P 1'
#
loop_
_entity.id
_entity.type
_entity.pdbx_description
1 polymer ?
#
loop_
_entity_poly.entity_id
_entity_poly.type
_entity_poly.pdbx_seq_one_letter_code
_entity_poly.pdbx_strand_id
1 'polypeptide(L)'
;MPKKSHKAMLLGIGLDSDGHRRLTAGPNFLLAGGSAETHEAMTEKVVKIMEKLAAKGKTLENVSRQEFDDIAHDVGLKRIPPPDAN
;
A
#
# COMPACT_ATOMS: atom_id res chain seq x y z
N MET A 1 -9.04 -21.23 20.25
CA MET A 1 -9.55 -19.84 20.24
C MET A 1 -9.62 -19.38 18.79
N PRO A 2 -10.75 -18.89 18.26
CA PRO A 2 -10.75 -18.31 16.92
C PRO A 2 -9.89 -17.03 16.95
N LYS A 3 -8.85 -16.99 16.11
CA LYS A 3 -7.93 -15.85 16.00
C LYS A 3 -8.76 -14.66 15.50
N LYS A 4 -8.84 -13.55 16.26
CA LYS A 4 -9.48 -12.31 15.78
C LYS A 4 -8.83 -11.96 14.44
N SER A 5 -9.62 -11.85 13.36
CA SER A 5 -9.10 -11.37 12.08
C SER A 5 -8.75 -9.90 12.25
N HIS A 6 -7.45 -9.58 12.31
CA HIS A 6 -7.01 -8.21 12.26
C HIS A 6 -7.27 -7.70 10.83
N LYS A 7 -8.13 -6.69 10.68
CA LYS A 7 -8.28 -5.99 9.40
C LYS A 7 -7.00 -5.21 9.15
N ALA A 8 -6.37 -5.48 8.01
CA ALA A 8 -5.20 -4.77 7.54
C ALA A 8 -5.59 -3.88 6.36
N MET A 9 -5.00 -2.68 6.28
CA MET A 9 -5.33 -1.70 5.25
C MET A 9 -4.06 -1.02 4.76
N LEU A 10 -3.95 -0.85 3.44
CA LEU A 10 -2.86 -0.10 2.81
C LEU A 10 -3.30 1.35 2.56
N LEU A 11 -2.57 2.30 3.14
CA LEU A 11 -2.85 3.73 3.01
C LEU A 11 -1.76 4.40 2.18
N GLY A 12 -2.15 5.13 1.14
CA GLY A 12 -1.28 5.99 0.35
C GLY A 12 -1.72 7.45 0.43
N ILE A 13 -0.80 8.34 0.75
CA ILE A 13 -1.06 9.77 0.88
C ILE A 13 -0.11 10.50 -0.07
N GLY A 14 -0.67 11.18 -1.07
CA GLY A 14 0.07 12.09 -1.93
C GLY A 14 0.21 13.44 -1.24
N LEU A 15 1.45 13.87 -1.02
CA LEU A 15 1.78 15.11 -0.30
C LEU A 15 1.98 16.31 -1.23
N ASP A 16 2.03 16.06 -2.54
CA ASP A 16 2.00 17.09 -3.58
C ASP A 16 0.56 17.37 -4.03
N SER A 17 0.33 18.56 -4.61
CA SER A 17 -1.00 18.99 -5.05
C SER A 17 -0.91 19.88 -6.28
N ASP A 18 -1.83 19.66 -7.21
CA ASP A 18 -2.08 20.48 -8.41
C ASP A 18 -3.42 21.23 -8.33
N GLY A 19 -3.96 21.38 -7.10
CA GLY A 19 -5.26 21.99 -6.85
C GLY A 19 -6.46 21.06 -6.96
N HIS A 20 -6.28 19.79 -7.37
CA HIS A 20 -7.37 18.82 -7.46
C HIS A 20 -7.38 17.86 -6.27
N ARG A 21 -8.59 17.48 -5.84
CA ARG A 21 -8.78 16.40 -4.86
C ARG A 21 -8.89 15.07 -5.59
N ARG A 22 -8.04 14.12 -5.21
CA ARG A 22 -8.07 12.75 -5.75
C ARG A 22 -8.25 11.75 -4.62
N LEU A 23 -9.10 10.76 -4.86
CA LEU A 23 -9.43 9.71 -3.92
C LEU A 23 -9.68 8.41 -4.68
N THR A 24 -8.91 7.37 -4.35
CA THR A 24 -9.09 6.02 -4.89
C THR A 24 -9.17 5.04 -3.73
N ALA A 25 -10.24 4.25 -3.65
CA ALA A 25 -10.46 3.31 -2.55
C ALA A 25 -10.78 1.92 -3.09
N GLY A 26 -10.32 0.90 -2.37
CA GLY A 26 -10.66 -0.49 -2.61
C GLY A 26 -10.92 -1.23 -1.29
N PRO A 27 -11.18 -2.54 -1.33
CA PRO A 27 -11.57 -3.32 -0.15
C PRO A 27 -10.62 -3.15 1.04
N ASN A 28 -9.30 -3.17 0.77
CA ASN A 28 -8.25 -3.11 1.79
C ASN A 28 -7.22 -2.00 1.49
N PHE A 29 -7.58 -0.97 0.73
CA PHE A 29 -6.67 0.17 0.50
C PHE A 29 -7.41 1.50 0.32
N LEU A 30 -6.69 2.60 0.60
CA LEU A 30 -7.13 3.96 0.35
C LEU A 30 -5.94 4.82 -0.12
N LEU A 31 -6.12 5.50 -1.23
CA LEU A 31 -5.20 6.50 -1.78
C LEU A 31 -5.87 7.87 -1.76
N ALA A 32 -5.22 8.85 -1.15
CA ALA A 32 -5.75 10.21 -1.05
C ALA A 32 -4.68 11.24 -1.44
N GLY A 33 -5.07 12.25 -2.21
CA GLY A 33 -4.19 13.35 -2.61
C GLY A 33 -3.20 12.98 -3.73
N GLY A 34 -2.23 13.86 -3.95
CA GLY A 34 -1.27 13.81 -5.06
C GLY A 34 -1.72 14.62 -6.28
N SER A 35 -0.77 15.17 -7.04
CA SER A 35 -0.98 15.59 -8.43
C SER A 35 -1.46 14.42 -9.29
N ALA A 36 -1.88 14.69 -10.53
CA ALA A 36 -2.29 13.63 -11.46
C ALA A 36 -1.24 12.52 -11.57
N GLU A 37 0.02 12.89 -11.84
CA GLU A 37 1.14 11.95 -11.98
C GLU A 37 1.40 11.17 -10.69
N THR A 38 1.48 11.84 -9.54
CA THR A 38 1.73 11.16 -8.27
C THR A 38 0.61 10.22 -7.88
N HIS A 39 -0.65 10.62 -8.09
CA HIS A 39 -1.81 9.79 -7.76
C HIS A 39 -1.88 8.56 -8.66
N GLU A 40 -1.59 8.71 -9.95
CA GLU A 40 -1.52 7.61 -10.91
C GLU A 40 -0.41 6.63 -10.52
N ALA A 41 0.80 7.12 -10.19
CA ALA A 41 1.90 6.29 -9.73
C ALA A 41 1.57 5.54 -8.42
N MET A 42 0.88 6.17 -7.47
CA MET A 42 0.39 5.49 -6.26
C MET A 42 -0.63 4.39 -6.60
N THR A 43 -1.54 4.66 -7.54
CA THR A 43 -2.57 3.72 -7.98
C THR A 43 -1.95 2.50 -8.66
N GLU A 44 -1.00 2.71 -9.58
CA GLU A 44 -0.27 1.63 -10.23
C GLU A 44 0.43 0.72 -9.21
N LYS A 45 1.11 1.32 -8.22
CA LYS A 45 1.79 0.54 -7.16
C LYS A 45 0.81 -0.25 -6.31
N VAL A 46 -0.33 0.32 -5.94
CA VAL A 46 -1.34 -0.38 -5.12
C VAL A 46 -1.91 -1.58 -5.87
N VAL A 47 -2.19 -1.43 -7.17
CA VAL A 47 -2.71 -2.52 -8.02
C VAL A 47 -1.68 -3.65 -8.10
N LYS A 48 -0.42 -3.35 -8.38
CA LYS A 48 0.66 -4.36 -8.45
C LYS A 48 0.86 -5.11 -7.13
N ILE A 49 0.76 -4.42 -5.99
CA ILE A 49 0.84 -5.07 -4.67
C ILE A 49 -0.31 -6.07 -4.51
N MET A 50 -1.54 -5.68 -4.83
CA MET A 50 -2.71 -6.56 -4.72
C MET A 50 -2.62 -7.76 -5.67
N GLU A 51 -2.16 -7.57 -6.90
CA GLU A 51 -1.92 -8.65 -7.87
C GLU A 51 -0.88 -9.65 -7.35
N LYS A 52 0.23 -9.16 -6.80
CA LYS A 52 1.29 -10.03 -6.22
C LYS A 52 0.82 -10.78 -4.98
N LEU A 53 0.01 -10.14 -4.14
CA LEU A 53 -0.63 -10.82 -3.00
C LEU A 53 -1.58 -11.91 -3.48
N ALA A 54 -2.46 -11.60 -4.44
CA ALA A 54 -3.40 -12.55 -5.02
C ALA A 54 -2.69 -13.74 -5.71
N ALA A 55 -1.63 -13.47 -6.46
CA ALA A 55 -0.81 -14.51 -7.11
C ALA A 55 -0.15 -15.48 -6.10
N LYS A 56 0.11 -15.00 -4.88
CA LYS A 56 0.62 -15.81 -3.75
C LYS A 56 -0.50 -16.44 -2.91
N GLY A 57 -1.78 -16.24 -3.25
CA GLY A 57 -2.94 -16.66 -2.46
C GLY A 57 -3.05 -15.95 -1.10
N LYS A 58 -2.48 -14.75 -1.00
CA LYS A 58 -2.39 -13.96 0.23
C LYS A 58 -3.26 -12.71 0.18
N THR A 59 -3.54 -12.21 1.36
CA THR A 59 -4.28 -10.97 1.63
C THR A 59 -3.43 -10.11 2.57
N LEU A 60 -3.78 -8.83 2.73
CA LEU A 60 -3.06 -7.96 3.66
C LEU A 60 -3.15 -8.45 5.12
N GLU A 61 -4.19 -9.21 5.45
CA GLU A 61 -4.47 -9.76 6.77
C GLU A 61 -3.62 -10.99 7.10
N ASN A 62 -3.15 -11.72 6.07
CA ASN A 62 -2.45 -13.00 6.24
C ASN A 62 -1.01 -13.00 5.73
N VAL A 63 -0.59 -11.97 5.00
CA VAL A 63 0.80 -11.82 4.54
C VAL A 63 1.71 -11.52 5.73
N SER A 64 2.89 -12.14 5.76
CA SER A 64 3.89 -11.79 6.77
C SER A 64 4.52 -10.43 6.44
N ARG A 65 5.06 -9.76 7.46
CA ARG A 65 5.72 -8.46 7.25
C ARG A 65 6.90 -8.56 6.29
N GLN A 66 7.68 -9.64 6.34
CA GLN A 66 8.81 -9.84 5.46
C GLN A 66 8.37 -9.99 4.00
N GLU A 67 7.35 -10.82 3.74
CA GLU A 67 6.83 -10.99 2.38
C GLU A 67 6.17 -9.72 1.84
N PHE A 68 5.50 -8.94 2.70
CA PHE A 68 4.98 -7.65 2.31
C PHE A 68 6.10 -6.67 1.96
N ASP A 69 7.16 -6.62 2.77
CA ASP A 69 8.35 -5.81 2.50
C ASP A 69 9.00 -6.22 1.16
N ASP A 70 9.09 -7.51 0.85
CA ASP A 70 9.61 -8.03 -0.42
C ASP A 70 8.74 -7.60 -1.61
N ILE A 71 7.41 -7.72 -1.48
CA ILE A 71 6.45 -7.27 -2.51
C ILE A 71 6.54 -5.76 -2.71
N ALA A 72 6.61 -4.99 -1.62
CA ALA A 72 6.73 -3.54 -1.64
C ALA A 72 8.03 -3.10 -2.32
N HIS A 73 9.15 -3.77 -2.02
CA HIS A 73 10.43 -3.51 -2.64
C HIS A 73 10.40 -3.78 -4.15
N ASP A 74 9.80 -4.90 -4.56
CA ASP A 74 9.68 -5.28 -5.97
C ASP A 74 8.88 -4.26 -6.80
N VAL A 75 7.83 -3.65 -6.23
CA VAL A 75 7.07 -2.56 -6.89
C VAL A 75 7.74 -1.19 -6.76
N GLY A 76 8.97 -1.12 -6.24
CA GLY A 76 9.75 0.11 -6.12
C GLY A 76 9.33 1.02 -4.97
N LEU A 77 8.76 0.49 -3.89
CA LEU A 77 8.62 1.21 -2.63
C LEU A 77 9.92 1.11 -1.82
N LYS A 78 10.30 2.23 -1.21
CA LYS A 78 11.46 2.31 -0.32
C LYS A 78 10.97 2.33 1.12
N ARG A 79 11.48 1.42 1.93
CA ARG A 79 11.21 1.41 3.37
C ARG A 79 11.95 2.56 4.02
N ILE A 80 11.20 3.43 4.70
CA ILE A 80 11.75 4.47 5.56
C ILE A 80 11.85 3.86 6.97
N PRO A 81 13.04 3.72 7.56
CA PRO A 81 13.18 3.24 8.92
C PRO A 81 12.57 4.27 9.89
N PRO A 82 12.01 3.83 11.02
CA PRO A 82 11.55 4.77 12.03
C PRO A 82 12.72 5.61 12.56
N PRO A 83 12.47 6.86 13.00
CA PRO A 83 13.51 7.81 13.40
C PRO A 83 14.44 7.30 14.51
N ASP A 84 13.99 6.33 15.32
CA ASP A 84 14.70 5.84 16.51
C ASP A 84 15.45 4.51 16.25
N ALA A 85 15.65 4.11 14.99
CA ALA A 85 16.24 2.82 14.63
C ALA A 85 17.79 2.79 14.53
N ASN A 86 18.50 3.76 15.15
CA ASN A 86 19.97 3.82 15.19
C ASN A 86 20.50 3.64 16.62
#